data_AF-U2QI34-F1
#
_entry.id   AF-U2QI34-F1
#
_cell.length_a   1.000
_cell.length_b   1.000
_cell.length_c   1.000
_cell.angle_alpha   90.00
_cell.angle_beta   90.00
_cell.angle_gamma   90.00
#
_symmetry.space_group_name_H-M   'P 1'
#
loop_
_entity.id
_entity.type
_entity.pdbx_description
1 polymer ?
#
loop_
_entity_poly.entity_id
_entity_poly.type
_entity_poly.pdbx_seq_one_letter_code
_entity_poly.pdbx_strand_id
1 'polypeptide(L)'
;MNNRVKVVAIGGGTGLSVLLRGLKKYPLDITAVVTVADDGGSSGKIRSDMNIPSPGDVRNVIAALSDVEPYLEKMFQYRFDSGEVKGHPVGNLMLAAMTDIHGNFSTAVQIMSKILNVSGTVLPTTNEMATLNAVLKTGEIIRGESSITKAGGEIDNVYITPSKVKANVDVIKAIENCDYIVMGPGSLYTSIIPNLMISGVSEAIVNSSAKKCMFVML
;
A
#
# COMPACT_ATOMS: atom_id res chain seq x y z
N MET A 1 14.51 28.77 -0.64
CA MET A 1 13.52 27.67 -0.61
C MET A 1 14.24 26.46 -0.01
N ASN A 2 13.84 25.99 1.16
CA ASN A 2 14.44 24.77 1.74
C ASN A 2 13.99 23.60 0.87
N ASN A 3 14.87 23.13 -0.01
CA ASN A 3 14.62 21.97 -0.86
C ASN A 3 14.67 20.73 0.05
N ARG A 4 13.52 20.33 0.60
CA ARG A 4 13.43 19.11 1.43
C ARG A 4 13.77 17.91 0.54
N VAL A 5 14.52 16.96 1.12
CA VAL A 5 14.87 15.72 0.44
C VAL A 5 13.61 14.91 0.18
N LYS A 6 13.37 14.54 -1.08
CA LYS A 6 12.20 13.78 -1.52
C LYS A 6 12.47 12.28 -1.43
N VAL A 7 11.66 11.59 -0.64
CA VAL A 7 11.81 10.16 -0.38
C VAL A 7 10.54 9.44 -0.80
N VAL A 8 10.68 8.51 -1.75
CA VAL A 8 9.63 7.56 -2.12
C VAL A 8 9.84 6.28 -1.35
N ALA A 9 8.90 5.90 -0.49
CA ALA A 9 8.91 4.64 0.24
C ALA A 9 7.89 3.67 -0.37
N ILE A 10 8.33 2.50 -0.84
CA ILE A 10 7.52 1.51 -1.55
C ILE A 10 7.37 0.26 -0.68
N GLY A 11 6.12 -0.18 -0.46
CA GLY A 11 5.85 -1.41 0.27
C GLY A 11 4.39 -1.62 0.61
N GLY A 12 4.17 -2.23 1.78
CA GLY A 12 2.86 -2.53 2.35
C GLY A 12 2.98 -2.90 3.83
N GLY A 13 1.85 -3.17 4.45
CA GLY A 13 1.73 -3.70 5.79
C GLY A 13 2.31 -2.82 6.91
N THR A 14 2.68 -3.52 7.99
CA THR A 14 3.17 -2.93 9.23
C THR A 14 4.59 -2.41 9.13
N GLY A 15 5.46 -3.08 8.37
CA GLY A 15 6.87 -2.70 8.20
C GLY A 15 7.02 -1.30 7.61
N LEU A 16 6.33 -1.03 6.48
CA LEU A 16 6.30 0.29 5.87
C LEU A 16 5.73 1.33 6.86
N SER A 17 4.66 1.00 7.56
CA SER A 17 4.03 1.90 8.55
C SER A 17 4.98 2.29 9.68
N VAL A 18 5.77 1.36 10.21
CA VAL A 18 6.76 1.63 11.26
C VAL A 18 7.87 2.54 10.74
N LEU A 19 8.41 2.23 9.55
CA LEU A 19 9.43 3.07 8.91
C LEU A 19 8.93 4.52 8.74
N LEU A 20 7.71 4.68 8.21
CA LEU A 20 7.13 6.00 7.94
C LEU A 20 6.87 6.82 9.22
N ARG A 21 6.45 6.19 10.33
CA ARG A 21 6.36 6.87 11.65
C ARG A 21 7.71 7.41 12.13
N GLY A 22 8.80 6.74 11.78
CA GLY A 22 10.16 7.20 12.05
C GLY A 22 10.57 8.33 11.11
N LEU A 23 10.41 8.13 9.80
CA LEU A 23 10.82 9.08 8.76
C LEU A 23 10.11 10.43 8.88
N LYS A 24 8.84 10.46 9.28
CA LYS A 24 8.08 11.73 9.41
C LYS A 24 8.65 12.70 10.45
N LYS A 25 9.55 12.25 11.33
CA LYS A 25 10.25 13.10 12.32
C LYS A 25 11.41 13.90 11.73
N TYR A 26 11.82 13.59 10.50
CA TYR A 26 12.89 14.28 9.79
C TYR A 26 12.30 15.28 8.79
N PRO A 27 13.05 16.32 8.38
CA PRO A 27 12.59 17.33 7.43
C PRO A 27 12.59 16.80 5.98
N LEU A 28 11.85 15.73 5.75
CA LEU A 28 11.73 15.03 4.47
C LEU A 28 10.39 15.35 3.80
N ASP A 29 10.36 15.25 2.48
CA ASP A 29 9.13 15.20 1.69
C ASP A 29 8.87 13.74 1.32
N ILE A 30 7.92 13.11 2.02
CA ILE A 30 7.70 11.66 1.99
C ILE A 30 6.53 11.34 1.06
N THR A 31 6.75 10.46 0.10
CA THR A 31 5.69 9.80 -0.68
C THR A 31 5.69 8.31 -0.40
N ALA A 32 4.62 7.78 0.19
CA ALA A 32 4.43 6.36 0.42
C ALA A 32 3.63 5.74 -0.74
N VAL A 33 4.24 4.80 -1.46
CA VAL A 33 3.63 4.00 -2.52
C VAL A 33 3.23 2.65 -1.93
N VAL A 34 1.93 2.36 -1.93
CA VAL A 34 1.35 1.27 -1.14
C VAL A 34 0.67 0.25 -2.04
N THR A 35 1.01 -1.02 -1.86
CA THR A 35 0.34 -2.13 -2.56
C THR A 35 -1.14 -2.19 -2.20
N VAL A 36 -1.96 -2.56 -3.18
CA VAL A 36 -3.42 -2.77 -3.04
C VAL A 36 -3.83 -4.19 -3.41
N ALA A 37 -2.87 -5.12 -3.47
CA ALA A 37 -3.08 -6.50 -3.89
C ALA A 37 -3.50 -7.45 -2.76
N ASP A 38 -3.56 -6.96 -1.51
CA ASP A 38 -4.02 -7.71 -0.34
C ASP A 38 -5.48 -8.18 -0.52
N ASP A 39 -5.77 -9.41 -0.11
CA ASP A 39 -7.09 -10.01 -0.13
C ASP A 39 -7.51 -10.63 1.21
N GLY A 40 -6.76 -10.37 2.28
CA GLY A 40 -7.01 -10.91 3.60
C GLY A 40 -8.07 -10.17 4.40
N GLY A 41 -8.77 -10.93 5.26
CA GLY A 41 -9.60 -10.39 6.33
C GLY A 41 -10.70 -9.43 5.88
N SER A 42 -10.81 -8.27 6.55
CA SER A 42 -11.79 -7.25 6.20
C SER A 42 -11.49 -6.54 4.88
N SER A 43 -10.22 -6.38 4.53
CA SER A 43 -9.83 -5.72 3.28
C SER A 43 -10.28 -6.57 2.09
N GLY A 44 -10.10 -7.89 2.16
CA GLY A 44 -10.60 -8.83 1.16
C GLY A 44 -12.12 -8.81 0.96
N LYS A 45 -12.89 -8.78 2.05
CA LYS A 45 -14.36 -8.68 2.00
C LYS A 45 -14.84 -7.40 1.34
N ILE A 46 -14.32 -6.25 1.78
CA ILE A 46 -14.69 -4.95 1.18
C ILE A 46 -14.31 -4.92 -0.30
N ARG A 47 -13.12 -5.43 -0.63
CA ARG A 47 -12.61 -5.53 -1.99
C ARG A 47 -13.55 -6.37 -2.88
N SER A 48 -14.02 -7.53 -2.41
CA SER A 48 -14.94 -8.38 -3.18
C SER A 48 -16.34 -7.76 -3.32
N ASP A 49 -16.86 -7.19 -2.24
CA ASP A 49 -18.26 -6.76 -2.17
C ASP A 49 -18.49 -5.43 -2.90
N MET A 50 -17.48 -4.56 -2.90
CA MET A 50 -17.58 -3.21 -3.50
C MET A 50 -16.77 -3.06 -4.79
N ASN A 51 -16.02 -4.09 -5.21
CA ASN A 51 -15.15 -4.05 -6.38
C ASN A 51 -14.16 -2.87 -6.37
N ILE A 52 -13.52 -2.64 -5.21
CA ILE A 52 -12.50 -1.59 -5.02
C ILE A 52 -11.14 -2.19 -4.63
N PRO A 53 -10.02 -1.50 -4.87
CA PRO A 53 -8.72 -1.93 -4.40
C PRO A 53 -8.67 -2.10 -2.87
N SER A 54 -7.77 -2.95 -2.38
CA SER A 54 -7.68 -3.29 -0.96
C SER A 54 -7.32 -2.06 -0.10
N PRO A 55 -8.17 -1.65 0.87
CA PRO A 55 -7.93 -0.44 1.65
C PRO A 55 -6.98 -0.64 2.84
N GLY A 56 -6.67 -1.88 3.21
CA GLY A 56 -6.04 -2.21 4.50
C GLY A 56 -4.67 -1.57 4.73
N ASP A 57 -3.75 -1.78 3.80
CA ASP A 57 -2.38 -1.26 3.90
C ASP A 57 -2.33 0.25 3.77
N VAL A 58 -3.14 0.80 2.86
CA VAL A 58 -3.31 2.25 2.71
C VAL A 58 -3.82 2.88 4.00
N ARG A 59 -4.83 2.29 4.66
CA ARG A 59 -5.31 2.73 5.98
C ARG A 59 -4.18 2.81 6.99
N ASN A 60 -3.37 1.75 7.08
CA ASN A 60 -2.25 1.71 8.04
C ASN A 60 -1.21 2.80 7.77
N VAL A 61 -0.90 3.06 6.50
CA VAL A 61 0.04 4.09 6.08
C VAL A 61 -0.50 5.50 6.36
N ILE A 62 -1.78 5.76 6.07
CA ILE A 62 -2.44 7.03 6.43
C ILE A 62 -2.31 7.28 7.93
N ALA A 63 -2.65 6.29 8.77
CA ALA A 63 -2.53 6.44 10.23
C ALA A 63 -1.06 6.58 10.71
N ALA A 64 -0.11 5.94 10.04
CA ALA A 64 1.31 6.10 10.37
C ALA A 64 1.79 7.54 10.17
N LEU A 65 1.32 8.19 9.10
CA LEU A 65 1.71 9.54 8.73
C LEU A 65 0.78 10.63 9.26
N SER A 66 -0.39 10.27 9.83
CA SER A 66 -1.34 11.25 10.37
C SER A 66 -0.75 12.04 11.55
N ASP A 67 -1.16 13.31 11.64
CA ASP A 67 -0.87 14.21 12.74
C ASP A 67 -2.19 14.83 13.23
N VAL A 68 -2.98 14.00 13.91
CA VAL A 68 -4.32 14.35 14.41
C VAL A 68 -4.48 14.00 15.88
N GLU A 69 -5.58 14.48 16.44
CA GLU A 69 -6.00 14.19 17.80
C GLU A 69 -6.09 12.66 18.04
N PRO A 70 -5.60 12.14 19.19
CA PRO A 70 -5.42 10.70 19.39
C PRO A 70 -6.71 9.86 19.28
N TYR A 71 -7.88 10.43 19.60
CA TYR A 71 -9.14 9.69 19.48
C TYR A 71 -9.55 9.52 18.02
N LEU A 72 -9.22 10.47 17.14
CA LEU A 72 -9.46 10.34 15.70
C LEU A 72 -8.60 9.22 15.09
N GLU A 73 -7.30 9.16 15.39
CA GLU A 73 -6.45 8.04 14.96
C GLU A 73 -6.98 6.70 15.50
N LYS A 74 -7.35 6.68 16.80
CA LYS A 74 -7.92 5.49 17.45
C LYS A 74 -9.22 5.03 16.79
N MET A 75 -10.11 5.96 16.45
CA MET A 75 -11.36 5.65 15.74
C MET A 75 -11.08 5.11 14.34
N PHE A 76 -10.17 5.74 13.59
CA PHE A 76 -9.82 5.31 12.24
C PHE A 76 -9.24 3.88 12.21
N GLN A 77 -8.49 3.50 13.26
CA GLN A 77 -7.93 2.16 13.42
C GLN A 77 -8.85 1.17 14.14
N TYR A 78 -9.95 1.63 14.74
CA TYR A 78 -10.86 0.78 15.50
C TYR A 78 -11.45 -0.31 14.61
N ARG A 79 -11.46 -1.55 15.12
CA ARG A 79 -12.04 -2.71 14.47
C ARG A 79 -13.22 -3.20 15.31
N PHE A 80 -14.38 -3.29 14.70
CA PHE A 80 -15.57 -3.84 15.36
C PHE A 80 -15.35 -5.30 15.76
N ASP A 81 -15.84 -5.68 16.93
CA ASP A 81 -15.74 -7.04 17.50
C ASP A 81 -17.06 -7.83 17.44
N SER A 82 -18.15 -7.16 17.05
CA SER A 82 -19.52 -7.67 17.11
C SER A 82 -20.41 -7.02 16.04
N GLY A 83 -21.60 -7.59 15.84
CA GLY A 83 -22.58 -7.14 14.83
C GLY A 83 -22.22 -7.50 13.38
N GLU A 84 -22.99 -6.94 12.43
CA GLU A 84 -22.80 -7.18 10.99
C GLU A 84 -21.48 -6.64 10.46
N VAL A 85 -20.98 -5.57 11.08
CA VAL A 85 -19.68 -4.96 10.77
C VAL A 85 -18.51 -5.63 11.48
N LYS A 86 -18.72 -6.77 12.17
CA LYS A 86 -17.68 -7.48 12.91
C LYS A 86 -16.45 -7.74 12.04
N GLY A 87 -15.30 -7.36 12.57
CA GLY A 87 -14.01 -7.54 11.93
C GLY A 87 -13.65 -6.42 10.95
N HIS A 88 -14.56 -5.48 10.63
CA HIS A 88 -14.25 -4.35 9.76
C HIS A 88 -13.60 -3.19 10.54
N PRO A 89 -12.44 -2.69 10.10
CA PRO A 89 -11.89 -1.44 10.60
C PRO A 89 -12.70 -0.26 10.08
N VAL A 90 -13.00 0.71 10.95
CA VAL A 90 -13.74 1.92 10.58
C VAL A 90 -13.06 2.62 9.40
N GLY A 91 -11.74 2.77 9.44
CA GLY A 91 -11.00 3.41 8.35
C GLY A 91 -11.10 2.69 7.00
N ASN A 92 -11.28 1.36 6.98
CA ASN A 92 -11.53 0.66 5.72
C ASN A 92 -12.91 1.02 5.16
N LEU A 93 -13.93 1.07 6.02
CA LEU A 93 -15.29 1.47 5.63
C LEU A 93 -15.33 2.92 5.15
N MET A 94 -14.58 3.81 5.80
CA MET A 94 -14.44 5.21 5.36
C MET A 94 -13.79 5.33 3.99
N LEU A 95 -12.68 4.61 3.76
CA LEU A 95 -12.02 4.57 2.44
C LEU A 95 -12.96 4.00 1.37
N ALA A 96 -13.71 2.96 1.70
CA ALA A 96 -14.67 2.35 0.79
C ALA A 96 -15.80 3.32 0.43
N ALA A 97 -16.41 3.96 1.42
CA ALA A 97 -17.45 4.98 1.21
C ALA A 97 -16.93 6.16 0.38
N MET A 98 -15.73 6.68 0.67
CA MET A 98 -15.13 7.76 -0.11
C MET A 98 -14.81 7.33 -1.55
N THR A 99 -14.46 6.07 -1.75
CA THR A 99 -14.24 5.53 -3.10
C THR A 99 -15.54 5.44 -3.88
N ASP A 100 -16.61 4.99 -3.23
CA ASP A 100 -17.95 4.91 -3.82
C ASP A 100 -18.50 6.29 -4.20
N ILE A 101 -18.37 7.28 -3.29
CA ILE A 101 -18.78 8.67 -3.52
C ILE A 101 -18.07 9.31 -4.72
N HIS A 102 -16.76 9.06 -4.87
CA HIS A 102 -15.94 9.72 -5.89
C HIS A 102 -15.65 8.87 -7.13
N GLY A 103 -16.02 7.58 -7.12
CA GLY A 103 -15.70 6.63 -8.19
C GLY A 103 -14.20 6.37 -8.40
N ASN A 104 -13.34 6.76 -7.46
CA ASN A 104 -11.88 6.65 -7.61
C ASN A 104 -11.17 6.45 -6.25
N PHE A 105 -10.40 5.37 -6.15
CA PHE A 105 -9.72 4.99 -4.92
C PHE A 105 -8.60 5.97 -4.55
N SER A 106 -7.77 6.40 -5.50
CA SER A 106 -6.74 7.42 -5.25
C SER A 106 -7.32 8.74 -4.73
N THR A 107 -8.44 9.20 -5.29
CA THR A 107 -9.14 10.39 -4.80
C THR A 107 -9.61 10.20 -3.35
N ALA A 108 -10.17 9.04 -3.02
CA ALA A 108 -10.55 8.71 -1.64
C ALA A 108 -9.34 8.76 -0.69
N VAL A 109 -8.21 8.18 -1.08
CA VAL A 109 -6.96 8.23 -0.30
C VAL A 109 -6.47 9.66 -0.10
N GLN A 110 -6.51 10.50 -1.14
CA GLN A 110 -6.11 11.90 -1.06
C GLN A 110 -7.01 12.70 -0.10
N ILE A 111 -8.32 12.49 -0.14
CA ILE A 111 -9.26 13.20 0.75
C ILE A 111 -9.09 12.72 2.18
N MET A 112 -9.02 11.41 2.40
CA MET A 112 -8.78 10.85 3.74
C MET A 112 -7.45 11.31 4.32
N SER A 113 -6.40 11.44 3.50
CA SER A 113 -5.10 11.99 3.92
C SER A 113 -5.21 13.44 4.39
N LYS A 114 -6.06 14.27 3.75
CA LYS A 114 -6.33 15.65 4.19
C LYS A 114 -7.12 15.69 5.50
N ILE A 115 -8.16 14.87 5.63
CA ILE A 115 -8.97 14.77 6.86
C ILE A 115 -8.10 14.36 8.05
N LEU A 116 -7.18 13.42 7.83
CA LEU A 116 -6.29 12.90 8.86
C LEU A 116 -4.95 13.64 8.96
N ASN A 117 -4.86 14.85 8.39
CA ASN A 117 -3.68 15.72 8.45
C ASN A 117 -2.36 14.94 8.25
N VAL A 118 -2.28 14.18 7.16
CA VAL A 118 -1.14 13.31 6.86
C VAL A 118 0.10 14.14 6.53
N SER A 119 1.20 13.88 7.24
CA SER A 119 2.51 14.47 6.97
C SER A 119 3.23 13.73 5.83
N GLY A 120 2.81 13.98 4.60
CA GLY A 120 3.38 13.38 3.38
C GLY A 120 2.29 13.08 2.35
N THR A 121 2.64 12.31 1.33
CA THR A 121 1.72 11.85 0.29
C THR A 121 1.56 10.34 0.37
N VAL A 122 0.32 9.83 0.33
CA VAL A 122 0.03 8.39 0.26
C VAL A 122 -0.58 8.09 -1.10
N LEU A 123 0.05 7.21 -1.86
CA LEU A 123 -0.37 6.81 -3.19
C LEU A 123 -0.61 5.30 -3.23
N PRO A 124 -1.82 4.83 -3.55
CA PRO A 124 -1.99 3.44 -3.92
C PRO A 124 -1.24 3.20 -5.24
N THR A 125 -0.61 2.04 -5.38
CA THR A 125 0.22 1.75 -6.57
C THR A 125 -0.61 1.73 -7.85
N THR A 126 -1.88 1.36 -7.77
CA THR A 126 -2.85 1.35 -8.86
C THR A 126 -4.26 1.66 -8.34
N ASN A 127 -5.14 2.12 -9.23
CA ASN A 127 -6.60 2.19 -9.00
C ASN A 127 -7.33 0.92 -9.46
N GLU A 128 -6.65 0.04 -10.20
CA GLU A 128 -7.25 -1.17 -10.75
C GLU A 128 -7.19 -2.31 -9.72
N MET A 129 -8.10 -3.27 -9.88
CA MET A 129 -8.06 -4.50 -9.10
C MET A 129 -6.80 -5.32 -9.47
N ALA A 130 -6.01 -5.69 -8.47
CA ALA A 130 -4.82 -6.50 -8.65
C ALA A 130 -4.84 -7.66 -7.64
N THR A 131 -4.71 -8.89 -8.10
CA THR A 131 -4.60 -10.09 -7.25
C THR A 131 -3.21 -10.69 -7.39
N LEU A 132 -2.53 -10.85 -6.25
CA LEU A 132 -1.25 -11.55 -6.17
C LEU A 132 -1.46 -13.07 -6.21
N ASN A 133 -0.63 -13.76 -6.99
CA ASN A 133 -0.57 -15.20 -7.08
C ASN A 133 0.90 -15.65 -6.97
N ALA A 134 1.13 -16.87 -6.50
CA ALA A 134 2.44 -17.49 -6.44
C ALA A 134 2.45 -18.83 -7.16
N VAL A 135 3.59 -19.17 -7.75
CA VAL A 135 3.93 -20.51 -8.20
C VAL A 135 4.99 -21.05 -7.24
N LEU A 136 4.72 -22.19 -6.62
CA LEU A 136 5.69 -22.89 -5.78
C LEU A 136 6.69 -23.66 -6.66
N LYS A 137 7.87 -24.01 -6.12
CA LYS A 137 8.86 -24.85 -6.82
C LYS A 137 8.32 -26.23 -7.25
N THR A 138 7.24 -26.68 -6.63
CA THR A 138 6.50 -27.90 -7.00
C THR A 138 5.66 -27.73 -8.27
N GLY A 139 5.47 -26.50 -8.75
CA GLY A 139 4.55 -26.13 -9.83
C GLY A 139 3.13 -25.81 -9.36
N GLU A 140 2.83 -25.95 -8.06
CA GLU A 140 1.52 -25.60 -7.50
C GLU A 140 1.27 -24.08 -7.59
N ILE A 141 0.05 -23.69 -7.96
CA ILE A 141 -0.37 -22.29 -8.06
C ILE A 141 -1.23 -21.92 -6.86
N ILE A 142 -0.76 -20.97 -6.06
CA ILE A 142 -1.49 -20.39 -4.94
C ILE A 142 -2.05 -19.03 -5.35
N ARG A 143 -3.36 -18.84 -5.18
CA ARG A 143 -4.06 -17.60 -5.54
C ARG A 143 -4.42 -16.80 -4.29
N GLY A 144 -4.08 -15.52 -4.32
CA GLY A 144 -4.38 -14.58 -3.25
C GLY A 144 -3.26 -14.44 -2.23
N GLU A 145 -3.01 -13.21 -1.78
CA GLU A 145 -1.96 -12.87 -0.83
C GLU A 145 -2.11 -13.68 0.46
N SER A 146 -3.33 -13.71 1.00
CA SER A 146 -3.60 -14.36 2.29
C SER A 146 -3.46 -15.89 2.22
N SER A 147 -3.61 -16.47 1.02
CA SER A 147 -3.36 -17.89 0.77
C SER A 147 -1.88 -18.18 0.60
N ILE A 148 -1.13 -17.32 -0.09
CA ILE A 148 0.33 -17.46 -0.27
C ILE A 148 1.03 -17.51 1.09
N THR A 149 0.65 -16.60 2.00
CA THR A 149 1.21 -16.55 3.36
C THR A 149 0.90 -17.80 4.19
N LYS A 150 -0.16 -18.56 3.86
CA LYS A 150 -0.58 -19.78 4.57
C LYS A 150 -0.11 -21.09 3.93
N ALA A 151 0.10 -21.10 2.62
CA ALA A 151 0.39 -22.32 1.86
C ALA A 151 1.71 -22.98 2.29
N GLY A 152 2.69 -22.16 2.72
CA GLY A 152 4.05 -22.64 2.97
C GLY A 152 4.73 -23.10 1.68
N GLY A 153 5.89 -23.74 1.84
CA GLY A 153 6.72 -24.17 0.71
C GLY A 153 7.59 -23.06 0.12
N GLU A 154 8.47 -23.44 -0.82
CA GLU A 154 9.37 -22.51 -1.49
C GLU A 154 8.69 -21.91 -2.73
N ILE A 155 8.56 -20.57 -2.73
CA ILE A 155 8.05 -19.81 -3.87
C ILE A 155 9.11 -19.82 -4.98
N ASP A 156 8.71 -20.20 -6.19
CA ASP A 156 9.51 -20.04 -7.40
C ASP A 156 9.37 -18.61 -7.94
N ASN A 157 8.13 -18.20 -8.23
CA ASN A 157 7.82 -16.84 -8.71
C ASN A 157 6.42 -16.38 -8.28
N VAL A 158 6.17 -15.07 -8.41
CA VAL A 158 4.86 -14.45 -8.16
C VAL A 158 4.38 -13.65 -9.37
N TYR A 159 3.07 -13.52 -9.51
CA TYR A 159 2.46 -12.74 -10.58
C TYR A 159 1.13 -12.07 -10.22
N ILE A 160 0.84 -10.94 -10.88
CA ILE A 160 -0.41 -10.19 -10.70
C ILE A 160 -1.42 -10.59 -11.78
N THR A 161 -2.68 -10.77 -11.37
CA THR A 161 -3.84 -10.93 -12.27
C THR A 161 -4.86 -9.81 -12.00
N PRO A 162 -5.42 -9.16 -13.03
CA PRO A 162 -5.12 -9.32 -14.47
C PRO A 162 -3.67 -8.94 -14.79
N SER A 163 -3.15 -9.42 -15.91
CA SER A 163 -1.81 -9.02 -16.35
C SER A 163 -1.85 -7.56 -16.81
N LYS A 164 -0.72 -6.86 -16.69
CA LYS A 164 -0.53 -5.47 -17.12
C LYS A 164 -1.41 -4.43 -16.41
N VAL A 165 -1.70 -4.64 -15.13
CA VAL A 165 -2.31 -3.61 -14.29
C VAL A 165 -1.45 -2.34 -14.31
N LYS A 166 -2.08 -1.20 -14.62
CA LYS A 166 -1.36 0.07 -14.78
C LYS A 166 -1.10 0.75 -13.45
N ALA A 167 0.10 1.32 -13.31
CA ALA A 167 0.42 2.17 -12.19
C ALA A 167 -0.41 3.46 -12.22
N ASN A 168 -0.66 4.02 -11.04
CA ASN A 168 -1.13 5.39 -10.95
C ASN A 168 -0.06 6.35 -11.49
N VAL A 169 -0.46 7.32 -12.31
CA VAL A 169 0.46 8.29 -12.91
C VAL A 169 1.27 9.08 -11.88
N ASP A 170 0.66 9.37 -10.72
CA ASP A 170 1.33 10.09 -9.65
C ASP A 170 2.42 9.27 -8.97
N VAL A 171 2.33 7.93 -9.00
CA VAL A 171 3.38 7.02 -8.53
C VAL A 171 4.62 7.15 -9.42
N ILE A 172 4.41 7.13 -10.74
CA ILE A 172 5.50 7.27 -11.72
C ILE A 172 6.18 8.64 -11.55
N LYS A 173 5.39 9.72 -11.49
CA LYS A 173 5.91 11.07 -11.27
C LYS A 173 6.68 11.19 -9.95
N ALA A 174 6.20 10.57 -8.88
CA ALA A 174 6.91 10.60 -7.60
C ALA A 174 8.28 9.92 -7.71
N ILE A 175 8.36 8.76 -8.36
CA ILE A 175 9.61 8.02 -8.58
C ILE A 175 10.60 8.81 -9.45
N GLU A 176 10.11 9.47 -10.51
CA GLU A 176 10.92 10.28 -11.42
C GLU A 176 11.52 11.52 -10.75
N ASN A 177 10.82 12.08 -9.75
CA ASN A 177 11.17 13.37 -9.14
C ASN A 177 11.75 13.26 -7.72
N CYS A 178 12.10 12.05 -7.27
CA CYS A 178 12.63 11.83 -5.92
C CYS A 178 14.17 11.78 -5.85
N ASP A 179 14.71 12.00 -4.64
CA ASP A 179 16.14 11.87 -4.37
C ASP A 179 16.50 10.45 -3.87
N TYR A 180 15.56 9.80 -3.17
CA TYR A 180 15.70 8.45 -2.63
C TYR A 180 14.47 7.59 -2.90
N ILE A 181 14.71 6.33 -3.26
CA ILE A 181 13.71 5.27 -3.33
C ILE A 181 14.05 4.25 -2.26
N VAL A 182 13.12 4.02 -1.34
CA VAL A 182 13.26 3.10 -0.22
C VAL A 182 12.26 1.96 -0.39
N MET A 183 12.74 0.73 -0.45
CA MET A 183 11.90 -0.47 -0.61
C MET A 183 11.87 -1.26 0.70
N GLY A 184 10.67 -1.49 1.23
CA GLY A 184 10.48 -2.15 2.52
C GLY A 184 10.71 -1.22 3.74
N PRO A 185 10.83 -1.78 4.96
CA PRO A 185 10.84 -3.21 5.26
C PRO A 185 9.46 -3.86 5.06
N GLY A 186 9.45 -5.15 4.73
CA GLY A 186 8.22 -5.92 4.55
C GLY A 186 8.49 -7.25 3.85
N SER A 187 7.45 -8.07 3.72
CA SER A 187 7.51 -9.32 2.98
C SER A 187 7.98 -9.06 1.55
N LEU A 188 9.02 -9.78 1.12
CA LEU A 188 9.56 -9.65 -0.22
C LEU A 188 8.47 -9.96 -1.26
N TYR A 189 7.80 -11.10 -1.12
CA TYR A 189 6.84 -11.60 -2.11
C TYR A 189 5.46 -10.97 -1.99
N THR A 190 5.04 -10.55 -0.79
CA THR A 190 3.65 -10.07 -0.56
C THR A 190 3.54 -8.58 -0.28
N SER A 191 4.65 -7.86 -0.07
CA SER A 191 4.62 -6.41 0.17
C SER A 191 5.51 -5.60 -0.78
N ILE A 192 6.70 -6.10 -1.14
CA ILE A 192 7.65 -5.34 -1.98
C ILE A 192 7.42 -5.66 -3.46
N ILE A 193 7.64 -6.92 -3.87
CA ILE A 193 7.50 -7.35 -5.27
C ILE A 193 6.14 -6.97 -5.88
N PRO A 194 4.98 -7.11 -5.19
CA PRO A 194 3.69 -6.77 -5.80
C PRO A 194 3.60 -5.33 -6.30
N ASN A 195 4.30 -4.38 -5.67
CA ASN A 195 4.39 -3.01 -6.15
C ASN A 195 5.20 -2.91 -7.46
N LEU A 196 6.32 -3.64 -7.53
CA LEU A 196 7.23 -3.65 -8.68
C LEU A 196 6.61 -4.31 -9.91
N MET A 197 5.67 -5.23 -9.70
CA MET A 197 4.94 -5.92 -10.77
C MET A 197 3.89 -5.06 -11.47
N ILE A 198 3.50 -3.92 -10.88
CA ILE A 198 2.57 -3.01 -11.51
C ILE A 198 3.27 -2.31 -12.67
N SER A 199 2.63 -2.30 -13.84
CA SER A 199 3.24 -1.85 -15.10
C SER A 199 3.69 -0.39 -15.02
N GLY A 200 4.96 -0.14 -15.36
CA GLY A 200 5.60 1.17 -15.32
C GLY A 200 6.41 1.41 -14.05
N VAL A 201 6.13 0.73 -12.93
CA VAL A 201 6.81 0.98 -11.65
C VAL A 201 8.28 0.56 -11.73
N SER A 202 8.55 -0.66 -12.18
CA SER A 202 9.93 -1.17 -12.29
C SER A 202 10.75 -0.34 -13.27
N GLU A 203 10.18 0.00 -14.43
CA GLU A 203 10.84 0.82 -15.44
C GLU A 203 11.18 2.22 -14.91
N ALA A 204 10.25 2.85 -14.18
CA ALA A 204 10.48 4.16 -13.57
C ALA A 204 11.61 4.10 -12.52
N ILE A 205 11.65 3.05 -11.69
CA ILE A 205 12.70 2.88 -10.67
C ILE A 205 14.07 2.70 -11.33
N VAL A 206 14.15 1.87 -12.38
CA VAL A 206 15.40 1.61 -13.12
C VAL A 206 15.92 2.89 -13.80
N ASN A 207 15.03 3.67 -14.40
CA ASN A 207 15.39 4.90 -15.11
C ASN A 207 15.66 6.10 -14.17
N SER A 208 15.17 6.06 -12.94
CA SER A 208 15.39 7.13 -11.96
C SER A 208 16.87 7.27 -11.60
N SER A 209 17.35 8.51 -11.40
CA SER A 209 18.69 8.78 -10.87
C SER A 209 18.76 8.73 -9.34
N ALA A 210 17.62 8.57 -8.66
CA ALA A 210 17.52 8.49 -7.20
C ALA A 210 18.39 7.37 -6.63
N LYS A 211 18.87 7.55 -5.39
CA LYS A 211 19.53 6.49 -4.64
C LYS A 211 18.51 5.45 -4.22
N LYS A 212 18.77 4.17 -4.49
CA LYS A 212 17.89 3.05 -4.11
C LYS A 212 18.41 2.38 -2.85
N CYS A 213 17.55 2.22 -1.86
CA CYS A 213 17.84 1.50 -0.62
C CYS A 213 16.76 0.43 -0.43
N MET A 214 17.17 -0.79 -0.09
CA MET A 214 16.24 -1.87 0.23
C MET A 214 16.53 -2.35 1.65
N PHE A 215 15.48 -2.43 2.47
CA PHE A 215 15.57 -3.06 3.78
C PHE A 215 15.39 -4.56 3.63
N VAL A 216 16.47 -5.30 3.84
CA VAL A 216 16.46 -6.77 3.85
C VAL A 216 15.95 -7.24 5.21
N MET A 217 14.98 -8.15 5.23
CA MET A 217 14.53 -8.77 6.50
C MET A 217 15.65 -9.64 7.06
N LEU A 218 15.87 -9.51 8.37
CA LEU A 218 16.83 -10.30 9.15
C LEU A 218 16.21 -11.63 9.60
#